data_AF-A0A843ANS2-F1
#
_entry.id   AF-A0A843ANS2-F1
#
_cell.length_a   1.000
_cell.length_b   1.000
_cell.length_c   1.000
_cell.angle_alpha   90.00
_cell.angle_beta   90.00
_cell.angle_gamma   90.00
#
_symmetry.space_group_name_H-M   'P 1'
#
loop_
_entity.id
_entity.type
_entity.pdbx_description
1 polymer ?
#
loop_
_entity_poly.entity_id
_entity_poly.type
_entity_poly.pdbx_seq_one_letter_code
_entity_poly.pdbx_strand_id
1 'polypeptide(L)'
;MVLHDYRYTNIACDPGDLGIKYLRNVNGEASFADFESIPTFESTTSKDDMVEMSKQNALNDARSDANVPHITFEKVTAIPKHISQIFYPVWVVRYAYGERMYMATVDGVTGKVLSGRAPGDALYQSLAMTGGTSVGGLVAAGGLAIGLGMGEGAVAIIGLVVGVVILGFTYRFFRHGSEITEGDFDDKRSTNLRKELKKGLNIDLGGFRI
;
A
#
# COMPACT_ATOMS: atom_id res chain seq x y z
N MET A 1 -6.33 -7.94 43.76
CA MET A 1 -5.80 -8.49 42.49
C MET A 1 -6.83 -8.16 41.43
N VAL A 2 -6.52 -7.29 40.48
CA VAL A 2 -7.45 -6.97 39.40
C VAL A 2 -7.16 -7.95 38.27
N LEU A 3 -8.14 -8.78 37.95
CA LEU A 3 -8.04 -9.72 36.84
C LEU A 3 -8.64 -9.02 35.61
N HIS A 4 -7.81 -8.81 34.58
CA HIS A 4 -8.26 -8.28 33.30
C HIS A 4 -8.12 -9.37 32.23
N ASP A 5 -9.08 -9.38 31.32
CA ASP A 5 -9.09 -10.28 30.17
C ASP A 5 -8.66 -9.50 28.92
N TYR A 6 -7.54 -9.92 28.34
CA TYR A 6 -6.99 -9.36 27.11
C TYR A 6 -7.24 -10.33 25.95
N ARG A 7 -7.60 -9.79 24.79
CA ARG A 7 -7.86 -10.58 23.58
C ARG A 7 -6.83 -10.26 22.52
N TYR A 8 -6.05 -11.26 22.15
CA TYR A 8 -5.10 -11.17 21.05
C TYR A 8 -5.62 -11.95 19.84
N THR A 9 -5.55 -11.34 18.65
CA THR A 9 -5.91 -11.97 17.38
C THR A 9 -4.83 -11.68 16.36
N ASN A 10 -4.40 -12.70 15.63
CA ASN A 10 -3.43 -12.57 14.54
C ASN A 10 -3.83 -13.46 13.36
N ILE A 11 -3.40 -13.11 12.16
CA ILE A 11 -3.53 -13.96 10.98
C ILE A 11 -2.51 -15.09 11.10
N ALA A 12 -3.00 -16.33 11.08
CA ALA A 12 -2.16 -17.50 11.32
C ALA A 12 -1.49 -18.06 10.05
N CYS A 13 -1.96 -17.66 8.85
CA CYS A 13 -1.45 -18.07 7.54
C CYS A 13 -0.74 -16.92 6.81
N ASP A 14 -0.21 -17.18 5.62
CA ASP A 14 0.29 -16.13 4.71
C ASP A 14 -0.77 -15.76 3.66
N PRO A 15 -1.55 -14.68 3.86
CA PRO A 15 -2.54 -14.22 2.88
C PRO A 15 -1.98 -13.16 1.92
N GLY A 16 -0.64 -13.01 1.82
CA GLY A 16 0.00 -11.94 1.04
C GLY A 16 -0.47 -11.89 -0.41
N ASP A 17 -0.72 -13.05 -1.03
CA ASP A 17 -1.23 -13.17 -2.40
C ASP A 17 -2.67 -12.64 -2.57
N LEU A 18 -3.44 -12.64 -1.48
CA LEU A 18 -4.78 -12.05 -1.43
C LEU A 18 -4.75 -10.56 -1.09
N GLY A 19 -3.56 -10.00 -0.83
CA GLY A 19 -3.38 -8.60 -0.44
C GLY A 19 -4.06 -8.26 0.88
N ILE A 20 -4.12 -9.19 1.84
CA ILE A 20 -4.66 -8.94 3.18
C ILE A 20 -3.48 -8.76 4.14
N LYS A 21 -3.43 -7.66 4.90
CA LYS A 21 -2.39 -7.49 5.95
C LYS A 21 -2.96 -7.59 7.36
N TYR A 22 -4.21 -7.17 7.54
CA TYR A 22 -4.91 -7.25 8.82
C TYR A 22 -6.39 -7.52 8.60
N LEU A 23 -7.01 -8.23 9.54
CA LEU A 23 -8.46 -8.41 9.55
C LEU A 23 -9.12 -7.20 10.22
N ARG A 24 -10.00 -6.53 9.47
CA ARG A 24 -10.73 -5.34 9.96
C ARG A 24 -11.93 -5.69 10.83
N ASN A 25 -12.46 -6.90 10.65
CA ASN A 25 -13.60 -7.40 11.39
C ASN A 25 -13.21 -8.68 12.13
N VAL A 26 -13.59 -8.71 13.40
CA VAL A 26 -13.34 -9.80 14.36
C VAL A 26 -14.63 -10.20 15.07
N ASN A 27 -15.76 -9.75 14.54
CA ASN A 27 -17.10 -10.01 15.05
C ASN A 27 -17.88 -10.80 14.00
N GLY A 28 -18.75 -11.68 14.46
CA GLY A 28 -19.58 -12.52 13.60
C GLY A 28 -19.99 -13.79 14.33
N GLU A 29 -20.93 -14.52 13.74
CA GLU A 29 -21.31 -15.85 14.22
C GLU A 29 -20.42 -16.89 13.56
N ALA A 30 -19.88 -17.80 14.38
CA ALA A 30 -19.13 -18.94 13.87
C ALA A 30 -20.12 -20.01 13.37
N SER A 31 -19.98 -20.42 12.11
CA SER A 31 -20.67 -21.58 11.57
C SER A 31 -19.71 -22.73 11.40
N PHE A 32 -20.20 -23.95 11.56
CA PHE A 32 -19.50 -25.14 11.09
C PHE A 32 -19.71 -25.23 9.57
N ALA A 33 -18.62 -25.33 8.82
CA ALA A 33 -18.64 -25.50 7.38
C ALA A 33 -17.85 -26.76 7.03
N ASP A 34 -18.26 -27.43 5.95
CA ASP A 34 -17.49 -28.53 5.39
C ASP A 34 -16.31 -27.95 4.57
N PHE A 35 -15.12 -28.07 5.13
CA PHE A 35 -13.90 -27.51 4.57
C PHE A 35 -13.34 -28.33 3.39
N GLU A 36 -13.87 -29.52 3.09
CA GLU A 36 -13.39 -30.30 1.93
C GLU A 36 -13.66 -29.59 0.59
N SER A 37 -14.72 -28.77 0.53
CA SER A 37 -15.15 -28.07 -0.67
C SER A 37 -14.62 -26.63 -0.79
N ILE A 38 -14.03 -26.09 0.27
CA ILE A 38 -13.61 -24.69 0.35
C ILE A 38 -12.09 -24.63 0.45
N PRO A 39 -11.39 -23.99 -0.51
CA PRO A 39 -9.96 -23.79 -0.40
C PRO A 39 -9.59 -23.03 0.88
N THR A 40 -8.79 -23.65 1.73
CA THR A 40 -8.26 -23.05 2.95
C THR A 40 -6.76 -22.77 2.81
N PHE A 41 -6.28 -21.79 3.58
CA PHE A 41 -4.85 -21.56 3.74
C PHE A 41 -4.39 -22.25 5.01
N GLU A 42 -3.30 -22.99 4.91
CA GLU A 42 -2.68 -23.66 6.05
C GLU A 42 -2.07 -22.64 7.02
N SER A 43 -2.10 -22.97 8.31
CA SER A 43 -1.47 -22.16 9.34
C SER A 43 0.06 -22.25 9.21
N THR A 44 0.71 -21.10 9.08
CA THR A 44 2.17 -20.97 9.16
C THR A 44 2.65 -20.71 10.59
N THR A 45 1.73 -20.30 11.47
CA THR A 45 2.02 -20.01 12.87
C THR A 45 1.74 -21.22 13.75
N SER A 46 2.67 -21.56 14.64
CA SER A 46 2.49 -22.66 15.59
C SER A 46 1.64 -22.25 16.80
N LYS A 47 1.09 -23.24 17.51
CA LYS A 47 0.33 -23.00 18.75
C LYS A 47 1.21 -22.38 19.84
N ASP A 48 2.46 -22.81 19.96
CA ASP A 48 3.39 -22.32 20.98
C ASP A 48 3.79 -20.88 20.71
N ASP A 49 4.03 -20.51 19.44
CA ASP A 49 4.28 -19.13 19.06
C ASP A 49 3.07 -18.24 19.37
N MET A 50 1.84 -18.72 19.12
CA MET A 50 0.61 -18.00 19.50
C MET A 50 0.47 -17.82 21.01
N VAL A 51 0.85 -18.82 21.81
CA VAL A 51 0.88 -18.69 23.28
C VAL A 51 1.86 -17.60 23.68
N GLU A 52 3.06 -17.59 23.12
CA GLU A 52 4.09 -16.62 23.49
C GLU A 52 3.70 -15.20 23.06
N MET A 53 3.27 -15.02 21.81
CA MET A 53 2.81 -13.73 21.29
C MET A 53 1.63 -13.18 22.10
N SER A 54 0.64 -14.02 22.43
CA SER A 54 -0.53 -13.59 23.20
C SER A 54 -0.18 -13.18 24.63
N LYS A 55 0.76 -13.89 25.29
CA LYS A 55 1.27 -13.49 26.61
C LYS A 55 1.98 -12.15 26.53
N GLN A 56 2.86 -11.99 25.55
CA GLN A 56 3.65 -10.77 25.39
C GLN A 56 2.75 -9.55 25.12
N ASN A 57 1.74 -9.72 24.26
CA ASN A 57 0.74 -8.69 24.00
C ASN A 57 -0.12 -8.38 25.24
N ALA A 58 -0.63 -9.39 25.95
CA ALA A 58 -1.39 -9.17 27.18
C ALA A 58 -0.59 -8.47 28.28
N LEU A 59 0.71 -8.75 28.40
CA LEU A 59 1.59 -8.02 29.33
C LEU A 59 1.77 -6.56 28.93
N ASN A 60 1.91 -6.28 27.63
CA ASN A 60 2.04 -4.91 27.13
C ASN A 60 0.75 -4.11 27.32
N ASP A 61 -0.40 -4.71 27.00
CA ASP A 61 -1.72 -4.10 27.18
C ASP A 61 -2.00 -3.84 28.67
N ALA A 62 -1.66 -4.79 29.54
CA ALA A 62 -1.80 -4.61 30.99
C ALA A 62 -0.96 -3.46 31.54
N ARG A 63 0.24 -3.23 30.99
CA ARG A 63 1.08 -2.09 31.37
C ARG A 63 0.52 -0.78 30.88
N SER A 64 0.00 -0.73 29.65
CA SER A 64 -0.62 0.49 29.11
C SER A 64 -1.90 0.87 29.85
N ASP A 65 -2.74 -0.12 30.17
CA ASP A 65 -4.04 0.10 30.80
C ASP A 65 -3.92 0.57 32.25
N ALA A 66 -2.88 0.14 32.96
CA ALA A 66 -2.61 0.60 34.32
C ALA A 66 -2.26 2.09 34.39
N ASN A 67 -1.77 2.67 33.28
CA ASN A 67 -1.43 4.09 33.12
C ASN A 67 -0.65 4.70 34.31
N VAL A 68 0.33 3.94 34.83
CA VAL A 68 1.12 4.35 36.00
C VAL A 68 2.33 5.17 35.54
N PRO A 69 2.47 6.45 35.96
CA PRO A 69 3.54 7.32 35.47
C PRO A 69 4.94 6.95 36.00
N HIS A 70 5.03 6.31 37.17
CA HIS A 70 6.28 5.89 37.77
C HIS A 70 6.17 4.48 38.35
N ILE A 71 6.95 3.54 37.81
CA ILE A 71 6.94 2.12 38.20
C ILE A 71 8.22 1.82 39.00
N THR A 72 8.09 1.63 40.31
CA THR A 72 9.22 1.23 41.18
C THR A 72 9.31 -0.29 41.31
N PHE A 73 8.18 -1.00 41.28
CA PHE A 73 8.08 -2.46 41.32
C PHE A 73 6.86 -2.91 40.52
N GLU A 74 7.03 -3.90 39.66
CA GLU A 74 5.96 -4.49 38.85
C GLU A 74 5.99 -6.02 39.00
N LYS A 75 4.81 -6.62 39.22
CA LYS A 75 4.61 -8.07 39.13
C LYS A 75 3.32 -8.34 38.37
N VAL A 76 3.44 -8.55 37.07
CA VAL A 76 2.33 -8.91 36.19
C VAL A 76 2.56 -10.32 35.68
N THR A 77 1.51 -11.12 35.56
CA THR A 77 1.56 -12.48 35.02
C THR A 77 0.41 -12.68 34.07
N ALA A 78 0.72 -13.07 32.83
CA ALA A 78 -0.27 -13.41 31.83
C ALA A 78 -0.45 -14.94 31.77
N ILE A 79 -1.69 -15.40 31.85
CA ILE A 79 -2.04 -16.82 31.77
C ILE A 79 -2.97 -17.00 30.56
N PRO A 80 -2.59 -17.80 29.54
CA PRO A 80 -3.47 -18.09 28.41
C PRO A 80 -4.70 -18.85 28.89
N LYS A 81 -5.89 -18.27 28.68
CA LYS A 81 -7.17 -18.93 29.04
C LYS A 81 -7.62 -19.90 27.96
N HIS A 82 -7.57 -19.48 26.70
CA HIS A 82 -8.10 -20.22 25.57
C HIS A 82 -7.40 -19.77 24.28
N ILE A 83 -7.13 -20.72 23.39
CA ILE A 83 -6.58 -20.48 22.06
C ILE A 83 -7.42 -21.27 21.07
N SER A 84 -7.90 -20.59 20.04
CA SER A 84 -8.68 -21.17 18.95
C SER A 84 -8.20 -20.65 17.61
N GLN A 85 -8.12 -21.55 16.63
CA GLN A 85 -7.97 -21.19 15.23
C GLN A 85 -9.36 -21.02 14.62
N ILE A 86 -9.56 -19.92 13.87
CA ILE A 86 -10.83 -19.58 13.23
C ILE A 86 -10.55 -19.39 11.73
N PHE A 87 -11.31 -20.07 10.89
CA PHE A 87 -11.30 -19.83 9.45
C PHE A 87 -12.17 -18.62 9.13
N TYR A 88 -11.55 -17.56 8.60
CA TYR A 88 -12.23 -16.33 8.22
C TYR A 88 -12.60 -16.36 6.73
N PRO A 89 -13.89 -16.25 6.35
CA PRO A 89 -14.29 -16.33 4.95
C PRO A 89 -13.88 -15.07 4.18
N VAL A 90 -13.29 -15.26 3.01
CA VAL A 90 -12.96 -14.20 2.07
C VAL A 90 -13.41 -14.57 0.67
N TRP A 91 -13.98 -13.61 -0.05
CA TRP A 91 -14.34 -13.79 -1.45
C TRP A 91 -13.24 -13.27 -2.35
N VAL A 92 -12.80 -14.09 -3.30
CA VAL A 92 -11.83 -13.69 -4.32
C VAL A 92 -12.55 -13.53 -5.65
N VAL A 93 -12.68 -12.29 -6.10
CA VAL A 93 -13.31 -11.93 -7.37
C VAL A 93 -12.22 -11.71 -8.41
N ARG A 94 -12.20 -12.53 -9.46
CA ARG A 94 -11.32 -12.37 -10.62
C ARG A 94 -12.15 -12.02 -11.84
N TYR A 95 -11.74 -10.97 -12.56
CA TYR A 95 -12.47 -10.51 -13.74
C TYR A 95 -11.51 -10.01 -14.80
N ALA A 96 -11.94 -10.10 -16.06
CA ALA A 96 -11.22 -9.56 -17.21
C ALA A 96 -11.80 -8.19 -17.58
N TYR A 97 -10.94 -7.25 -17.92
CA TYR A 97 -11.33 -6.00 -18.54
C TYR A 97 -10.34 -5.65 -19.66
N GLY A 98 -10.82 -5.74 -20.91
CA GLY A 98 -9.95 -5.77 -22.08
C GLY A 98 -9.02 -7.00 -22.07
N GLU A 99 -7.75 -6.79 -22.41
CA GLU A 99 -6.71 -7.83 -22.43
C GLU A 99 -6.02 -8.04 -21.07
N ARG A 100 -6.62 -7.56 -19.97
CA ARG A 100 -6.02 -7.62 -18.63
C ARG A 100 -6.94 -8.30 -17.63
N MET A 101 -6.33 -9.08 -16.74
CA MET A 101 -7.00 -9.73 -15.62
C MET A 101 -6.78 -8.90 -14.35
N TYR A 102 -7.86 -8.75 -13.59
CA TYR A 102 -7.90 -8.03 -12.33
C TYR A 102 -8.42 -8.96 -11.22
N MET A 103 -8.08 -8.62 -9.98
CA MET A 103 -8.51 -9.36 -8.81
C MET A 103 -8.87 -8.38 -7.69
N ALA A 104 -9.95 -8.69 -6.98
CA ALA A 104 -10.34 -8.05 -5.73
C ALA A 104 -10.66 -9.11 -4.68
N THR A 105 -10.21 -8.87 -3.47
CA THR A 105 -10.49 -9.65 -2.28
C THR A 105 -11.51 -8.90 -1.44
N VAL A 106 -12.61 -9.56 -1.09
CA VAL A 106 -13.74 -8.99 -0.37
C VAL A 106 -13.94 -9.76 0.93
N ASP A 107 -14.25 -9.04 1.99
CA ASP A 107 -14.59 -9.59 3.29
C ASP A 107 -15.87 -10.44 3.18
N GLY A 108 -15.78 -11.73 3.50
CA GLY A 108 -16.91 -12.66 3.43
C GLY A 108 -18.00 -12.39 4.45
N VAL A 109 -17.71 -11.65 5.52
CA VAL A 109 -18.67 -11.30 6.57
C VAL A 109 -19.30 -9.94 6.31
N THR A 110 -18.51 -8.92 5.99
CA THR A 110 -19.01 -7.54 5.86
C THR A 110 -19.30 -7.11 4.42
N GLY A 111 -18.83 -7.85 3.42
CA GLY A 111 -18.95 -7.48 2.00
C GLY A 111 -18.07 -6.30 1.58
N LYS A 112 -17.19 -5.80 2.46
CA LYS A 112 -16.27 -4.69 2.14
C LYS A 112 -15.07 -5.18 1.34
N VAL A 113 -14.61 -4.38 0.39
CA VAL A 113 -13.35 -4.67 -0.33
C VAL A 113 -12.18 -4.57 0.65
N LEU A 114 -11.45 -5.67 0.82
CA LEU A 114 -10.24 -5.72 1.64
C LEU A 114 -9.03 -5.24 0.84
N SER A 115 -8.95 -5.69 -0.41
CA SER A 115 -7.88 -5.32 -1.32
C SER A 115 -8.33 -5.54 -2.76
N GLY A 116 -7.77 -4.82 -3.71
CA GLY A 116 -8.05 -5.10 -5.11
C GLY A 116 -7.28 -4.23 -6.06
N ARG A 117 -7.29 -4.65 -7.31
CA ARG A 117 -6.83 -3.84 -8.43
C ARG A 117 -7.95 -3.67 -9.42
N ALA A 118 -8.14 -2.46 -9.90
CA ALA A 118 -9.20 -2.11 -10.83
C ALA A 118 -8.63 -1.35 -12.05
N PRO A 119 -9.28 -1.46 -13.22
CA PRO A 119 -8.91 -0.67 -14.37
C PRO A 119 -9.03 0.82 -14.04
N GLY A 120 -7.97 1.57 -14.32
CA GLY A 120 -7.97 3.03 -14.24
C GLY A 120 -8.76 3.65 -15.38
N ASP A 121 -9.12 4.92 -15.23
CA ASP A 121 -9.87 5.66 -16.23
C ASP A 121 -8.99 5.99 -17.46
N ALA A 122 -9.29 5.33 -18.59
CA ALA A 122 -8.62 5.56 -19.87
C ALA A 122 -8.82 7.00 -20.39
N LEU A 123 -9.94 7.64 -20.06
CA LEU A 123 -10.20 9.04 -20.42
C LEU A 123 -9.25 9.96 -19.65
N TYR A 124 -9.12 9.77 -18.34
CA TYR A 124 -8.16 10.54 -17.55
C TYR A 124 -6.71 10.34 -18.03
N GLN A 125 -6.34 9.09 -18.35
CA GLN A 125 -5.03 8.75 -18.88
C GLN A 125 -4.74 9.44 -20.23
N SER A 126 -5.70 9.39 -21.16
CA SER A 126 -5.57 10.04 -22.47
C SER A 126 -5.57 11.56 -22.35
N LEU A 127 -6.41 12.15 -21.51
CA LEU A 127 -6.45 13.58 -21.25
C LEU A 127 -5.13 14.08 -20.65
N ALA A 128 -4.57 13.35 -19.68
CA ALA A 128 -3.29 13.67 -19.06
C ALA A 128 -2.13 13.59 -20.07
N MET A 129 -2.15 12.60 -20.95
CA MET A 129 -1.17 12.47 -22.04
C MET A 129 -1.31 13.63 -23.04
N THR A 130 -2.50 13.83 -23.59
CA THR A 130 -2.75 14.87 -24.60
C THR A 130 -2.46 16.26 -24.05
N GLY A 131 -3.02 16.62 -22.89
CA GLY A 131 -2.77 17.91 -22.26
C GLY A 131 -1.30 18.10 -21.90
N GLY A 132 -0.67 17.06 -21.33
CA GLY A 132 0.74 17.06 -20.98
C GLY A 132 1.66 17.26 -22.18
N THR A 133 1.39 16.56 -23.28
CA THR A 133 2.18 16.68 -24.51
C THR A 133 1.95 18.00 -25.21
N SER A 134 0.72 18.52 -25.23
CA SER A 134 0.43 19.86 -25.77
C SER A 134 1.17 20.95 -24.99
N VAL A 135 1.08 20.95 -23.66
CA VAL A 135 1.76 21.95 -22.82
C VAL A 135 3.27 21.82 -22.93
N GLY A 136 3.83 20.60 -22.77
CA GLY A 136 5.26 20.37 -22.87
C GLY A 136 5.83 20.75 -24.25
N GLY A 137 5.10 20.41 -25.32
CA GLY A 137 5.45 20.78 -26.69
C GLY A 137 5.41 22.29 -26.94
N LEU A 138 4.37 22.98 -26.46
CA LEU A 138 4.26 24.44 -26.57
C LEU A 138 5.37 25.17 -25.80
N VAL A 139 5.71 24.70 -24.60
CA VAL A 139 6.81 25.28 -23.80
C VAL A 139 8.15 25.07 -24.49
N ALA A 140 8.42 23.86 -25.01
CA ALA A 140 9.65 23.59 -25.76
C ALA A 140 9.74 24.44 -27.03
N ALA A 141 8.69 24.46 -27.84
CA ALA A 141 8.65 25.20 -29.10
C ALA A 141 8.73 26.72 -28.86
N GLY A 142 8.00 27.24 -27.88
CA GLY A 142 8.03 28.64 -27.51
C GLY A 142 9.40 29.07 -26.97
N GLY A 143 10.01 28.25 -26.12
CA GLY A 143 11.38 28.48 -25.65
C GLY A 143 12.39 28.56 -26.77
N LEU A 144 12.37 27.59 -27.69
CA LEU A 144 13.23 27.59 -28.87
C LEU A 144 12.99 28.82 -29.76
N ALA A 145 11.73 29.14 -30.07
CA ALA A 145 11.38 30.25 -30.95
C ALA A 145 11.80 31.61 -30.37
N ILE A 146 11.52 31.84 -29.09
CA ILE A 146 11.88 33.08 -28.39
C ILE A 146 13.40 33.16 -28.20
N GLY A 147 14.01 32.11 -27.68
CA GLY A 147 15.45 32.11 -27.38
C GLY A 147 16.31 32.23 -28.63
N LEU A 148 15.99 31.52 -29.71
CA LEU A 148 16.71 31.67 -30.99
C LEU A 148 16.39 33.01 -31.66
N GLY A 149 15.15 33.50 -31.58
CA GLY A 149 14.74 34.78 -32.14
C GLY A 149 15.40 36.00 -31.48
N MET A 150 15.69 35.90 -30.18
CA MET A 150 16.38 36.96 -29.41
C MET A 150 17.91 36.77 -29.37
N GLY A 151 18.44 35.69 -29.96
CA GLY A 151 19.87 35.35 -29.88
C GLY A 151 20.32 34.84 -28.51
N GLU A 152 19.40 34.63 -27.58
CA GLU A 152 19.65 34.10 -26.24
C GLU A 152 19.50 32.58 -26.21
N GLY A 153 20.59 31.89 -26.61
CA GLY A 153 20.62 30.42 -26.63
C GLY A 153 20.29 29.77 -25.28
N ALA A 154 20.54 30.46 -24.16
CA ALA A 154 20.17 29.99 -22.83
C ALA A 154 18.65 29.83 -22.65
N VAL A 155 17.84 30.78 -23.13
CA VAL A 155 16.37 30.72 -23.07
C VAL A 155 15.84 29.58 -23.92
N ALA A 156 16.44 29.35 -25.09
CA ALA A 156 16.10 28.23 -25.97
C ALA A 156 16.33 26.87 -25.30
N ILE A 157 17.48 26.69 -24.66
CA ILE A 157 17.83 25.46 -23.93
C ILE A 157 16.91 25.26 -22.74
N ILE A 158 16.66 26.31 -21.95
CA ILE A 158 15.79 26.23 -20.76
C ILE A 158 14.38 25.78 -21.17
N GLY A 159 13.77 26.41 -22.17
CA GLY A 159 12.41 26.04 -22.58
C GLY A 159 12.32 24.61 -23.13
N LEU A 160 13.33 24.16 -23.87
CA LEU A 160 13.42 22.77 -24.33
C LEU A 160 13.53 21.79 -23.15
N VAL A 161 14.42 22.06 -22.19
CA VAL A 161 14.58 21.21 -21.00
C VAL A 161 13.29 21.16 -20.19
N VAL A 162 12.63 22.29 -19.96
CA VAL A 162 11.35 22.35 -19.23
C VAL A 162 10.27 21.55 -19.97
N GLY A 163 10.16 21.69 -21.29
CA GLY A 163 9.20 20.92 -22.09
C GLY A 163 9.45 19.41 -22.03
N VAL A 164 10.71 18.97 -22.08
CA VAL A 164 11.09 17.55 -21.93
C VAL A 164 10.78 17.04 -20.51
N VAL A 165 11.02 17.83 -19.47
CA VAL A 165 10.67 17.47 -18.09
C VAL A 165 9.16 17.28 -17.94
N ILE A 166 8.35 18.19 -18.49
CA ILE A 166 6.88 18.09 -18.48
C ILE A 166 6.44 16.80 -19.20
N LEU A 167 7.00 16.51 -20.38
CA LEU A 167 6.73 15.28 -21.12
C LEU A 167 7.11 14.01 -20.35
N GLY A 168 8.28 14.02 -19.69
CA GLY A 168 8.72 12.90 -18.86
C GLY A 168 7.77 12.65 -17.69
N PHE A 169 7.30 13.71 -17.05
CA PHE A 169 6.34 13.62 -15.95
C PHE A 169 4.98 13.10 -16.44
N THR A 170 4.46 13.61 -17.55
CA THR A 170 3.14 13.20 -18.08
C THR A 170 3.16 11.77 -18.61
N TYR A 171 4.24 11.36 -19.27
CA TYR A 171 4.45 9.96 -19.67
C TYR A 171 4.48 9.02 -18.47
N ARG A 172 5.09 9.44 -17.35
CA ARG A 172 5.12 8.63 -16.12
C ARG A 172 3.72 8.43 -15.55
N PHE A 173 2.88 9.47 -15.53
CA PHE A 173 1.47 9.37 -15.15
C PHE A 173 0.67 8.50 -16.10
N PHE A 174 0.86 8.64 -17.41
CA PHE A 174 0.22 7.78 -18.41
C PHE A 174 0.58 6.31 -18.19
N ARG A 175 1.87 6.00 -18.02
CA ARG A 175 2.34 4.61 -17.90
C ARG A 175 1.85 3.90 -16.64
N HIS A 176 1.66 4.63 -15.53
CA HIS A 176 1.33 4.07 -14.22
C HIS A 176 -0.09 4.38 -13.75
N GLY A 177 -0.86 5.19 -14.49
CA GLY A 177 -2.22 5.60 -14.10
C GLY A 177 -3.33 4.62 -14.47
N SER A 178 -3.01 3.52 -15.17
CA SER A 178 -4.02 2.60 -15.70
C SER A 178 -4.58 1.60 -14.70
N GLU A 179 -4.09 1.57 -13.45
CA GLU A 179 -4.51 0.60 -12.44
C GLU A 179 -4.72 1.31 -11.11
N ILE A 180 -5.93 1.19 -10.56
CA ILE A 180 -6.29 1.68 -9.23
C ILE A 180 -6.06 0.52 -8.26
N THR A 181 -5.20 0.71 -7.27
CA THR A 181 -5.04 -0.24 -6.16
C THR A 181 -5.85 0.25 -4.96
N GLU A 182 -6.69 -0.62 -4.41
CA GLU A 182 -7.46 -0.35 -3.19
C GLU A 182 -7.06 -1.35 -2.10
N GLY A 183 -7.13 -0.89 -0.84
CA GLY A 183 -6.85 -1.72 0.33
C GLY A 183 -5.37 -1.91 0.64
N ASP A 184 -5.02 -3.10 1.15
CA ASP A 184 -3.70 -3.34 1.76
C ASP A 184 -2.58 -3.69 0.77
N PHE A 185 -2.86 -3.66 -0.55
CA PHE A 185 -1.80 -3.76 -1.56
C PHE A 185 -0.85 -2.56 -1.46
N ASP A 186 0.46 -2.83 -1.44
CA ASP A 186 1.45 -1.76 -1.49
C ASP A 186 1.31 -0.97 -2.79
N ASP A 187 0.90 0.29 -2.67
CA ASP A 187 0.83 1.20 -3.80
C ASP A 187 2.26 1.47 -4.32
N LYS A 188 2.60 0.78 -5.42
CA LYS A 188 3.87 0.92 -6.15
C LYS A 188 4.12 2.37 -6.58
N ARG A 189 3.09 3.23 -6.64
CA ARG A 189 3.21 4.65 -6.98
C ARG A 189 3.99 5.42 -5.91
N SER A 190 3.68 5.21 -4.64
CA SER A 190 4.28 5.96 -3.52
C SER A 190 5.77 5.61 -3.32
N THR A 191 6.11 4.32 -3.43
CA THR A 191 7.46 3.80 -3.17
C THR A 191 8.44 4.24 -4.25
N ASN A 192 8.01 4.28 -5.51
CA ASN A 192 8.86 4.73 -6.60
C ASN A 192 9.03 6.26 -6.61
N LEU A 193 8.02 7.05 -6.26
CA LEU A 193 8.14 8.51 -6.18
C LEU A 193 9.15 8.95 -5.11
N ARG A 194 9.12 8.34 -3.91
CA ARG A 194 10.12 8.63 -2.86
C ARG A 194 11.53 8.22 -3.27
N LYS A 195 11.70 7.07 -3.94
CA LYS A 195 13.01 6.63 -4.45
C LYS A 195 13.54 7.54 -5.55
N GLU A 196 12.68 7.97 -6.48
CA GLU A 196 13.03 8.87 -7.58
C GLU A 196 13.38 10.28 -7.08
N LEU A 197 12.59 10.84 -6.15
CA LEU A 197 12.90 12.11 -5.48
C LEU A 197 14.23 12.05 -4.73
N LYS A 198 14.50 10.97 -4.00
CA LYS A 198 15.77 10.77 -3.29
C LYS A 198 16.96 10.60 -4.25
N LYS A 199 16.72 10.02 -5.44
CA LYS A 199 17.73 9.88 -6.50
C LYS A 199 18.01 11.21 -7.20
N GLY A 200 16.99 12.06 -7.40
CA GLY A 200 17.14 13.40 -7.96
C GLY A 200 17.80 14.41 -7.00
N LEU A 201 17.56 14.29 -5.70
CA LEU A 201 18.20 15.12 -4.67
C LEU A 201 19.66 14.74 -4.38
N ASN A 202 20.09 13.53 -4.72
CA ASN A 202 21.47 13.05 -4.57
C ASN A 202 22.34 13.24 -5.82
N ILE A 203 21.91 14.05 -6.78
CA ILE A 203 22.80 14.51 -7.86
C ILE A 203 23.71 15.58 -7.26
N ASP A 204 24.80 15.09 -6.67
CA ASP A 204 25.94 15.87 -6.21
C ASP A 204 26.53 16.62 -7.42
N LEU A 205 26.44 17.95 -7.41
CA LEU A 205 27.17 18.84 -8.32
C LEU A 205 28.64 18.84 -7.89
N GLY A 206 29.29 17.70 -8.10
CA GLY A 206 30.70 17.49 -7.86
C GLY A 206 31.56 18.16 -8.93
N GLY A 207 31.88 19.44 -8.72
CA GLY A 207 33.21 19.97 -8.98
C GLY A 207 33.52 20.51 -10.37
N PHE A 208 33.02 21.71 -10.68
CA PHE A 208 33.78 22.65 -11.51
C PHE A 208 34.78 23.35 -10.58
N ARG A 209 36.07 23.02 -10.70
CA ARG A 209 37.17 23.81 -10.12
C ARG A 209 37.95 24.43 -11.26
N ILE A 210 38.02 25.77 -11.24
CA ILE A 210 39.02 26.58 -11.93
C ILE A 210 40.39 26.26 -11.32
#